data_AF-A0A2L2NHD2-F1
#
_entry.id   AF-A0A2L2NHD2-F1
#
_cell.length_a   1.000
_cell.length_b   1.000
_cell.length_c   1.000
_cell.angle_alpha   90.00
_cell.angle_beta   90.00
_cell.angle_gamma   90.00
#
_symmetry.space_group_name_H-M   'P 1'
#
loop_
_entity.id
_entity.type
_entity.pdbx_description
1 polymer ?
#
loop_
_entity_poly.entity_id
_entity_poly.type
_entity_poly.pdbx_seq_one_letter_code
_entity_poly.pdbx_strand_id
1 'polypeptide(L)'
;MSGSFYCLDNDIILKLATCDLFGETLTTFDIDATQIQILDSFKHKFALDKQIKRNRGNQANNDYTQYNVKKALEITENFATLSEQNLDIDKNIYLKLINYSKTSNDKKDKIDIGEAILINHICNLNQKGYTDSYLLTQDKCCLRGLIKAGFTDIIEHLDGRIWCLEQLILKYIEEFGFNVIQPKIYPVRDCDKSIKMIFGYSIEALEDTVKENLQTEIKILRQETANLLYPYPNS
;
A
#
# COMPACT_ATOMS: atom_id res chain seq x y z
N MET A 1 -23.43 -6.16 6.27
CA MET A 1 -23.44 -4.79 6.85
C MET A 1 -22.96 -3.85 5.75
N SER A 2 -23.52 -2.64 5.62
CA SER A 2 -23.10 -1.69 4.58
C SER A 2 -22.00 -0.79 5.14
N GLY A 3 -20.80 -0.90 4.58
CA GLY A 3 -19.67 -0.04 4.92
C GLY A 3 -18.45 -0.47 4.14
N SER A 4 -17.76 0.49 3.52
CA SER A 4 -16.48 0.24 2.84
C SER A 4 -15.35 0.60 3.80
N PHE A 5 -14.31 -0.24 3.86
CA PHE A 5 -13.12 0.01 4.68
C PHE A 5 -11.86 -0.04 3.82
N TYR A 6 -10.93 0.85 4.11
CA TYR A 6 -9.67 0.97 3.38
C TYR A 6 -8.51 0.78 4.36
N CYS A 7 -7.89 -0.38 4.25
CA CYS A 7 -6.68 -0.72 4.98
C CYS A 7 -5.48 -0.17 4.20
N LEU A 8 -4.75 0.77 4.78
CA LEU A 8 -3.56 1.34 4.16
C LEU A 8 -2.31 0.81 4.85
N ASP A 9 -1.46 0.17 4.05
CA ASP A 9 -0.12 -0.20 4.47
C ASP A 9 0.75 1.06 4.76
N ASN A 10 1.67 0.93 5.70
CA ASN A 10 2.57 2.01 6.11
C ASN A 10 3.33 2.61 4.93
N ASP A 11 3.72 1.72 4.03
CA ASP A 11 4.59 2.00 2.93
C ASP A 11 3.85 2.78 1.83
N ILE A 12 2.56 2.48 1.60
CA ILE A 12 1.70 3.28 0.71
C ILE A 12 1.41 4.66 1.31
N ILE A 13 1.19 4.76 2.63
CA ILE A 13 0.96 6.04 3.32
C ILE A 13 2.15 6.98 3.12
N LEU A 14 3.38 6.46 3.31
CA LEU A 14 4.60 7.24 3.11
C LEU A 14 4.68 7.83 1.70
N LYS A 15 4.38 7.03 0.66
CA LYS A 15 4.49 7.50 -0.72
C LYS A 15 3.38 8.47 -1.10
N LEU A 16 2.14 8.19 -0.73
CA LEU A 16 1.02 9.10 -0.96
C LEU A 16 1.23 10.45 -0.25
N ALA A 17 1.76 10.43 0.98
CA ALA A 17 2.09 11.66 1.70
C ALA A 17 3.26 12.42 1.05
N THR A 18 4.29 11.70 0.61
CA THR A 18 5.49 12.27 -0.02
C THR A 18 5.16 12.93 -1.35
N CYS A 19 4.37 12.26 -2.18
CA CYS A 19 3.89 12.77 -3.46
C CYS A 19 2.70 13.72 -3.33
N ASP A 20 2.22 14.08 -2.14
CA ASP A 20 1.01 14.91 -1.99
C ASP A 20 -0.22 14.38 -2.77
N LEU A 21 -0.43 13.06 -2.74
CA LEU A 21 -1.52 12.34 -3.44
C LEU A 21 -2.57 11.75 -2.49
N PHE A 22 -2.44 11.99 -1.18
CA PHE A 22 -3.38 11.44 -0.21
C PHE A 22 -4.79 12.04 -0.39
N GLY A 23 -4.90 13.34 -0.70
CA GLY A 23 -6.20 13.97 -0.97
C GLY A 23 -6.89 13.43 -2.22
N GLU A 24 -6.12 13.18 -3.29
CA GLU A 24 -6.58 12.51 -4.50
C GLU A 24 -7.08 11.10 -4.20
N THR A 25 -6.42 10.38 -3.29
CA THR A 25 -6.84 9.05 -2.82
C THR A 25 -8.25 9.11 -2.21
N LEU A 26 -8.47 10.04 -1.27
CA LEU A 26 -9.79 10.22 -0.64
C LEU A 26 -10.86 10.58 -1.65
N THR A 27 -10.54 11.48 -2.58
CA THR A 27 -11.47 11.98 -3.60
C THR A 27 -11.84 10.90 -4.62
N THR A 28 -10.85 10.15 -5.11
CA THR A 28 -11.01 9.08 -6.12
C THR A 28 -12.00 8.01 -5.67
N PHE A 29 -11.94 7.67 -4.39
CA PHE A 29 -12.72 6.58 -3.82
C PHE A 29 -13.92 7.05 -2.99
N ASP A 30 -14.17 8.36 -2.92
CA ASP A 30 -15.20 8.97 -2.07
C ASP A 30 -15.14 8.46 -0.62
N ILE A 31 -13.92 8.48 -0.04
CA ILE A 31 -13.63 7.90 1.28
C ILE A 31 -13.65 8.97 2.36
N ASP A 32 -14.38 8.71 3.43
CA ASP A 32 -14.27 9.45 4.69
C ASP A 32 -13.19 8.88 5.63
N ALA A 33 -12.60 9.73 6.47
CA ALA A 33 -11.57 9.32 7.44
C ALA A 33 -12.00 8.16 8.36
N THR A 34 -13.29 8.03 8.67
CA THR A 34 -13.84 6.93 9.49
C THR A 34 -13.76 5.56 8.82
N GLN A 35 -13.58 5.52 7.50
CA GLN A 35 -13.45 4.29 6.72
C GLN A 35 -11.99 3.84 6.58
N ILE A 36 -11.03 4.67 6.99
CA ILE A 36 -9.60 4.39 6.84
C ILE A 36 -9.05 3.73 8.10
N GLN A 37 -8.32 2.64 7.87
CA GLN A 37 -7.67 1.87 8.93
C GLN A 37 -6.20 1.68 8.58
N ILE A 38 -5.31 1.93 9.54
CA ILE A 38 -3.85 1.87 9.35
C ILE A 38 -3.22 1.01 10.44
N LEU A 39 -1.97 0.59 10.28
CA LEU A 39 -1.26 -0.10 11.36
C LEU A 39 -0.89 0.88 12.49
N ASP A 40 -1.11 0.48 13.74
CA ASP A 40 -0.65 1.24 14.92
C ASP A 40 0.87 1.47 14.93
N SER A 41 1.59 0.48 14.38
CA SER A 41 3.04 0.48 14.22
C SER A 41 3.56 1.66 13.40
N PHE A 42 2.72 2.32 12.57
CA PHE A 42 3.13 3.50 11.80
C PHE A 42 3.70 4.58 12.72
N LYS A 43 2.95 4.97 13.75
CA LYS A 43 3.35 6.02 14.69
C LYS A 43 4.62 5.61 15.43
N HIS A 44 4.70 4.36 15.90
CA HIS A 44 5.87 3.87 16.60
C HIS A 44 7.12 3.86 15.70
N LYS A 45 7.02 3.27 14.50
CA LYS A 45 8.13 3.17 13.53
C LYS A 45 8.69 4.53 13.15
N PHE A 46 7.84 5.52 12.91
CA PHE A 46 8.25 6.81 12.33
C PHE A 46 8.37 7.97 13.33
N ALA A 47 7.70 7.93 14.48
CA ALA A 47 7.88 8.92 15.54
C ALA A 47 9.17 8.65 16.36
N LEU A 48 9.52 7.39 16.60
CA LEU A 48 10.76 7.01 17.29
C LEU A 48 12.00 7.36 16.46
N ASP A 49 11.91 7.26 15.13
CA ASP A 49 13.02 7.60 14.24
C ASP A 49 13.39 9.10 14.31
N LYS A 50 12.42 9.99 14.59
CA LYS A 50 12.68 11.41 14.91
C LYS A 50 13.39 11.61 16.26
N GLN A 51 13.07 10.79 17.27
CA GLN A 51 13.74 10.83 18.58
C GLN A 51 15.18 10.30 18.51
N ILE A 52 15.41 9.23 17.74
CA ILE A 52 16.75 8.64 17.55
C ILE A 52 17.66 9.63 16.79
N LYS A 53 17.14 10.32 15.76
CA LYS A 53 17.87 11.37 15.01
C LYS A 53 18.29 12.58 15.88
N ARG A 54 17.53 12.91 16.92
CA ARG A 54 17.89 13.97 17.88
C ARG A 54 19.02 13.55 18.84
N ASN A 55 19.13 12.26 19.16
CA ASN A 55 20.03 11.76 20.21
C ASN A 55 21.34 11.16 19.69
N ARG A 56 21.44 10.82 18.40
CA ARG A 56 22.66 10.24 17.79
C ARG A 56 22.98 11.01 16.52
N GLY A 57 23.97 11.90 16.59
CA GLY A 57 24.38 12.73 15.45
C GLY A 57 24.50 11.93 14.15
N ASN A 58 23.73 12.34 13.14
CA ASN A 58 23.88 12.14 11.69
C ASN A 58 24.47 10.81 11.14
N GLN A 59 24.30 9.66 11.81
CA GLN A 59 24.72 8.35 11.28
C GLN A 59 23.65 7.27 11.51
N ALA A 60 22.41 7.55 11.12
CA ALA A 60 21.40 6.50 10.93
C ALA A 60 21.22 6.28 9.42
N ASN A 61 21.25 5.01 8.98
CA ASN A 61 21.08 4.60 7.59
C ASN A 61 19.89 5.32 6.93
N ASN A 62 20.16 5.88 5.76
CA ASN A 62 19.49 7.05 5.19
C ASN A 62 18.21 6.72 4.39
N ASP A 63 17.49 5.63 4.71
CA ASP A 63 16.43 5.10 3.84
C ASP A 63 15.15 5.96 3.82
N TYR A 64 14.96 6.84 4.80
CA TYR A 64 13.75 7.65 4.91
C TYR A 64 13.92 9.15 4.59
N THR A 65 15.10 9.58 4.16
CA THR A 65 15.34 10.99 3.80
C THR A 65 14.56 11.44 2.57
N GLN A 66 14.14 10.48 1.74
CA GLN A 66 13.39 10.71 0.52
C GLN A 66 11.88 10.86 0.77
N TYR A 67 11.39 10.53 1.98
CA TYR A 67 9.96 10.59 2.32
C TYR A 67 9.61 11.83 3.16
N ASN A 68 8.41 12.36 2.94
CA ASN A 68 7.82 13.38 3.79
C ASN A 68 7.15 12.77 5.04
N VAL A 69 7.99 12.22 5.94
CA VAL A 69 7.52 11.54 7.16
C VAL A 69 6.70 12.45 8.08
N LYS A 70 6.98 13.76 8.09
CA LYS A 70 6.19 14.72 8.89
C LYS A 70 4.74 14.76 8.40
N LYS A 71 4.53 14.96 7.11
CA LYS A 71 3.21 14.98 6.50
C LYS A 71 2.50 13.64 6.64
N ALA A 72 3.23 12.54 6.49
CA ALA A 72 2.66 11.20 6.68
C ALA A 72 2.14 11.00 8.12
N LEU A 73 2.90 11.43 9.13
CA LEU A 73 2.45 11.39 10.53
C LEU A 73 1.19 12.25 10.75
N GLU A 74 1.17 13.48 10.25
CA GLU A 74 0.02 14.40 10.35
C GLU A 74 -1.25 13.79 9.73
N ILE A 75 -1.12 13.16 8.56
CA ILE A 75 -2.22 12.45 7.90
C ILE A 75 -2.78 11.33 8.79
N THR A 76 -1.91 10.55 9.42
CA THR A 76 -2.31 9.38 10.24
C THR A 76 -2.88 9.71 11.62
N GLU A 77 -2.89 10.98 12.03
CA GLU A 77 -3.38 11.35 13.37
C GLU A 77 -4.87 11.03 13.55
N ASN A 78 -5.65 11.09 12.46
CA ASN A 78 -7.11 11.03 12.48
C ASN A 78 -7.71 9.66 12.10
N PHE A 79 -6.89 8.64 11.87
CA PHE A 79 -7.37 7.33 11.40
C PHE A 79 -7.41 6.28 12.52
N ALA A 80 -8.34 5.34 12.36
CA ALA A 80 -8.40 4.17 13.22
C ALA A 80 -7.15 3.30 13.02
N THR A 81 -6.60 2.78 14.11
CA THR A 81 -5.40 1.96 14.09
C THR A 81 -5.70 0.49 14.35
N LEU A 82 -5.07 -0.39 13.59
CA LEU A 82 -5.12 -1.83 13.71
C LEU A 82 -3.82 -2.32 14.36
N SER A 83 -3.95 -3.25 15.29
CA SER A 83 -2.84 -3.90 15.96
C SER A 83 -3.23 -5.31 16.35
N GLU A 84 -2.25 -6.16 16.66
CA GLU A 84 -2.57 -7.51 17.13
C GLU A 84 -3.41 -7.53 18.41
N GLN A 85 -3.28 -6.50 19.25
CA GLN A 85 -3.95 -6.43 20.55
C GLN A 85 -5.40 -5.94 20.45
N ASN A 86 -5.71 -5.18 19.40
CA ASN A 86 -7.00 -4.50 19.25
C ASN A 86 -7.88 -5.11 18.15
N LEU A 87 -7.40 -6.14 17.46
CA LEU A 87 -8.14 -6.81 16.39
C LEU A 87 -8.80 -8.09 16.89
N ASP A 88 -9.99 -8.37 16.37
CA ASP A 88 -10.58 -9.71 16.42
C ASP A 88 -9.84 -10.59 15.40
N ILE A 89 -8.72 -11.18 15.84
CA ILE A 89 -7.87 -11.99 14.98
C ILE A 89 -8.47 -13.38 14.78
N ASP A 90 -8.74 -13.74 13.52
CA ASP A 90 -8.82 -15.15 13.15
C ASP A 90 -7.41 -15.75 13.26
N LYS A 91 -7.17 -16.43 14.38
CA LYS A 91 -5.85 -17.01 14.67
C LYS A 91 -5.41 -18.01 13.60
N ASN A 92 -6.33 -18.67 12.91
CA ASN A 92 -5.96 -19.64 11.87
C ASN A 92 -5.39 -18.91 10.65
N ILE A 93 -6.06 -17.86 10.17
CA ILE A 93 -5.60 -17.04 9.05
C ILE A 93 -4.28 -16.35 9.43
N TYR A 94 -4.25 -15.67 10.57
CA TYR A 94 -3.06 -14.93 11.01
C TYR A 94 -1.83 -15.84 11.17
N LEU A 95 -1.96 -17.00 11.83
CA LEU A 95 -0.85 -17.94 11.99
C LEU A 95 -0.37 -18.52 10.65
N LYS A 96 -1.25 -18.77 9.68
CA LYS A 96 -0.85 -19.21 8.33
C LYS A 96 0.06 -18.16 7.68
N LEU A 97 -0.35 -16.89 7.71
CA LEU A 97 0.36 -15.78 7.08
C LEU A 97 1.77 -15.59 7.67
N ILE A 98 1.89 -15.45 9.00
CA ILE A 98 3.19 -15.17 9.63
C ILE A 98 4.15 -16.36 9.60
N ASN A 99 3.62 -17.59 9.48
CA ASN A 99 4.47 -18.78 9.42
C ASN A 99 4.99 -19.05 8.01
N TYR A 100 4.32 -18.56 6.96
CA TYR A 100 4.80 -18.69 5.58
C TYR A 100 6.24 -18.15 5.44
N SER A 101 6.51 -16.95 5.96
CA SER A 101 7.84 -16.33 5.90
C SER A 101 8.93 -17.09 6.67
N LYS A 102 8.54 -17.98 7.59
CA LYS A 102 9.47 -18.81 8.37
C LYS A 102 9.75 -20.15 7.68
N THR A 103 8.78 -20.69 6.95
CA THR A 103 8.85 -22.00 6.31
C THR A 103 9.22 -21.93 4.84
N SER A 104 9.02 -20.78 4.20
CA SER A 104 9.38 -20.54 2.81
C SER A 104 10.90 -20.47 2.65
N ASN A 105 11.41 -21.21 1.66
CA ASN A 105 12.80 -21.08 1.19
C ASN A 105 13.01 -19.85 0.31
N ASP A 106 11.93 -19.17 -0.08
CA ASP A 106 12.00 -17.93 -0.85
C ASP A 106 12.35 -16.76 0.08
N LYS A 107 13.53 -16.18 -0.14
CA LYS A 107 14.01 -15.05 0.68
C LYS A 107 13.40 -13.72 0.25
N LYS A 108 12.79 -13.65 -0.93
CA LYS A 108 12.30 -12.42 -1.55
C LYS A 108 10.82 -12.19 -1.25
N ASP A 109 9.99 -13.21 -1.49
CA ASP A 109 8.54 -13.08 -1.35
C ASP A 109 8.12 -13.55 0.05
N LYS A 110 7.91 -12.58 0.94
CA LYS A 110 7.59 -12.78 2.35
C LYS A 110 6.33 -12.00 2.71
N ILE A 111 5.68 -12.47 3.76
CA ILE A 111 4.56 -11.80 4.41
C ILE A 111 5.04 -11.37 5.81
N ASP A 112 5.11 -10.08 6.05
CA ASP A 112 5.48 -9.54 7.35
C ASP A 112 4.28 -9.46 8.32
N ILE A 113 4.55 -9.07 9.56
CA ILE A 113 3.52 -9.00 10.61
C ILE A 113 2.46 -7.93 10.29
N GLY A 114 2.87 -6.77 9.79
CA GLY A 114 1.95 -5.69 9.44
C GLY A 114 1.02 -6.10 8.30
N GLU A 115 1.58 -6.68 7.25
CA GLU A 115 0.83 -7.22 6.13
C GLU A 115 -0.15 -8.32 6.58
N ALA A 116 0.31 -9.24 7.42
CA ALA A 116 -0.52 -10.30 7.98
C ALA A 116 -1.71 -9.74 8.79
N ILE A 117 -1.52 -8.68 9.57
CA ILE A 117 -2.59 -8.00 10.31
C ILE A 117 -3.62 -7.41 9.35
N LEU A 118 -3.18 -6.67 8.33
CA LEU A 118 -4.08 -6.02 7.36
C LEU A 118 -4.88 -7.05 6.56
N ILE A 119 -4.22 -8.09 6.05
CA ILE A 119 -4.86 -9.17 5.30
C ILE A 119 -5.87 -9.91 6.18
N ASN A 120 -5.48 -10.31 7.39
CA ASN A 120 -6.38 -10.99 8.32
C ASN A 120 -7.63 -10.15 8.61
N HIS A 121 -7.47 -8.84 8.80
CA HIS A 121 -8.59 -7.95 9.07
C HIS A 121 -9.56 -7.85 7.90
N ILE A 122 -9.06 -7.70 6.67
CA ILE A 122 -9.90 -7.69 5.47
C ILE A 122 -10.66 -9.01 5.33
N CYS A 123 -9.99 -10.15 5.54
CA CYS A 123 -10.66 -11.45 5.53
C CYS A 123 -11.80 -11.51 6.56
N ASN A 124 -11.56 -11.04 7.79
CA ASN A 124 -12.59 -11.03 8.84
C ASN A 124 -13.77 -10.11 8.46
N LEU A 125 -13.50 -8.91 7.94
CA LEU A 125 -14.56 -8.02 7.44
C LEU A 125 -15.39 -8.68 6.34
N ASN A 126 -14.73 -9.31 5.36
CA ASN A 126 -15.42 -9.94 4.24
C ASN A 126 -16.25 -11.16 4.70
N GLN A 127 -15.76 -11.94 5.67
CA GLN A 127 -16.50 -13.03 6.30
C GLN A 127 -17.73 -12.53 7.10
N LYS A 128 -17.62 -11.34 7.72
CA LYS A 128 -18.73 -10.66 8.40
C LYS A 128 -19.74 -10.02 7.43
N GLY A 129 -19.55 -10.20 6.13
CA GLY A 129 -20.45 -9.71 5.08
C GLY A 129 -20.31 -8.21 4.82
N TYR A 130 -19.13 -7.64 5.06
CA TYR A 130 -18.74 -6.36 4.46
C TYR A 130 -18.22 -6.63 3.05
N THR A 131 -18.87 -6.04 2.04
CA THR A 131 -18.60 -6.36 0.64
C THR A 131 -17.62 -5.41 -0.01
N ASP A 132 -17.11 -4.40 0.70
CA ASP A 132 -16.35 -3.29 0.13
C ASP A 132 -15.11 -2.94 0.97
N SER A 133 -14.38 -3.96 1.41
CA SER A 133 -13.12 -3.79 2.14
C SER A 133 -11.93 -3.95 1.20
N TYR A 134 -11.02 -2.97 1.20
CA TYR A 134 -9.90 -2.89 0.26
C TYR A 134 -8.55 -2.75 0.99
N LEU A 135 -7.51 -3.34 0.41
CA LEU A 135 -6.12 -3.14 0.81
C LEU A 135 -5.44 -2.19 -0.18
N LEU A 136 -4.83 -1.13 0.32
CA LEU A 136 -3.91 -0.32 -0.44
C LEU A 136 -2.49 -0.67 0.01
N THR A 137 -1.67 -1.14 -0.92
CA THR A 137 -0.28 -1.53 -0.63
C THR A 137 0.61 -1.30 -1.86
N GLN A 138 1.91 -1.38 -1.63
CA GLN A 138 2.93 -1.41 -2.67
C GLN A 138 3.84 -2.63 -2.53
N ASP A 139 3.63 -3.47 -1.52
CA ASP A 139 4.47 -4.63 -1.28
C ASP A 139 4.10 -5.76 -2.24
N LYS A 140 4.75 -5.73 -3.40
CA LYS A 140 4.62 -6.76 -4.44
C LYS A 140 5.15 -8.12 -3.96
N CYS A 141 6.09 -8.14 -3.02
CA CYS A 141 6.67 -9.36 -2.48
C CYS A 141 5.66 -10.09 -1.58
N CYS A 142 4.89 -9.37 -0.80
CA CYS A 142 3.76 -9.89 -0.02
C CYS A 142 2.72 -10.54 -0.92
N LEU A 143 2.27 -9.84 -1.97
CA LEU A 143 1.25 -10.35 -2.89
C LEU A 143 1.71 -11.62 -3.61
N ARG A 144 2.95 -11.64 -4.10
CA ARG A 144 3.54 -12.87 -4.68
C ARG A 144 3.67 -13.97 -3.63
N GLY A 145 4.03 -13.63 -2.40
CA GLY A 145 4.12 -14.54 -1.27
C GLY A 145 2.79 -15.23 -1.00
N LEU A 146 1.68 -14.49 -0.99
CA LEU A 146 0.33 -15.04 -0.85
C LEU A 146 -0.01 -16.07 -1.94
N ILE A 147 0.24 -15.74 -3.21
CA ILE A 147 -0.02 -16.64 -4.34
C ILE A 147 0.86 -17.89 -4.25
N LYS A 148 2.16 -17.72 -3.99
CA LYS A 148 3.11 -18.84 -3.86
C LYS A 148 2.81 -19.74 -2.67
N ALA A 149 2.25 -19.18 -1.58
CA ALA A 149 1.83 -19.94 -0.42
C ALA A 149 0.65 -20.89 -0.72
N GLY A 150 -0.14 -20.60 -1.76
CA GLY A 150 -1.31 -21.40 -2.12
C GLY A 150 -2.43 -21.29 -1.09
N PHE A 151 -2.52 -20.16 -0.37
CA PHE A 151 -3.57 -19.92 0.63
C PHE A 151 -4.90 -19.57 -0.04
N THR A 152 -5.51 -20.52 -0.74
CA THR A 152 -6.73 -20.31 -1.53
C THR A 152 -7.87 -19.72 -0.70
N ASP A 153 -8.03 -20.15 0.55
CA ASP A 153 -9.04 -19.63 1.48
C ASP A 153 -8.85 -18.14 1.80
N ILE A 154 -7.61 -17.66 1.81
CA ILE A 154 -7.28 -16.23 2.00
C ILE A 154 -7.43 -15.47 0.69
N ILE A 155 -6.95 -16.04 -0.42
CA ILE A 155 -6.98 -15.42 -1.75
C ILE A 155 -8.43 -15.16 -2.19
N GLU A 156 -9.35 -16.09 -1.95
CA GLU A 156 -10.78 -15.91 -2.27
C GLU A 156 -11.40 -14.70 -1.55
N HIS A 157 -10.97 -14.42 -0.31
CA HIS A 157 -11.44 -13.24 0.42
C HIS A 157 -10.82 -11.93 -0.08
N LEU A 158 -9.70 -11.98 -0.82
CA LEU A 158 -8.99 -10.81 -1.33
C LEU A 158 -9.20 -10.59 -2.83
N ASP A 159 -9.97 -11.45 -3.50
CA ASP A 159 -10.22 -11.37 -4.95
C ASP A 159 -10.78 -9.99 -5.34
N GLY A 160 -10.04 -9.27 -6.19
CA GLY A 160 -10.36 -7.93 -6.63
C GLY A 160 -10.36 -6.87 -5.52
N ARG A 161 -9.69 -7.09 -4.38
CA ARG A 161 -9.72 -6.18 -3.22
C ARG A 161 -8.45 -5.36 -3.02
N ILE A 162 -7.42 -5.57 -3.83
CA ILE A 162 -6.12 -4.91 -3.61
C ILE A 162 -5.88 -3.83 -4.65
N TRP A 163 -5.56 -2.63 -4.19
CA TRP A 163 -5.08 -1.52 -4.99
C TRP A 163 -3.59 -1.34 -4.79
N CYS A 164 -2.83 -1.43 -5.89
CA CYS A 164 -1.41 -1.10 -5.89
C CYS A 164 -1.16 0.38 -6.24
N LEU A 165 0.00 0.91 -5.82
CA LEU A 165 0.41 2.29 -6.10
C LEU A 165 0.31 2.66 -7.60
N GLU A 166 0.66 1.73 -8.50
CA GLU A 166 0.59 1.95 -9.94
C GLU A 166 -0.86 2.13 -10.42
N GLN A 167 -1.80 1.34 -9.89
CA GLN A 167 -3.22 1.49 -10.20
C GLN A 167 -3.75 2.82 -9.68
N LEU A 168 -3.36 3.20 -8.46
CA LEU A 168 -3.71 4.48 -7.85
C LEU A 168 -3.23 5.65 -8.71
N ILE A 169 -1.94 5.68 -9.07
CA ILE A 169 -1.38 6.77 -9.89
C ILE A 169 -2.03 6.84 -11.27
N LEU A 170 -2.26 5.70 -11.93
CA LEU A 170 -2.95 5.69 -13.21
C LEU A 170 -4.37 6.25 -13.07
N LYS A 171 -5.10 5.86 -12.01
CA LYS A 171 -6.44 6.37 -11.72
C LYS A 171 -6.43 7.88 -11.47
N TYR A 172 -5.45 8.38 -10.72
CA TYR A 172 -5.31 9.81 -10.46
C TYR A 172 -5.01 10.61 -11.73
N ILE A 173 -4.18 10.08 -12.63
CA ILE A 173 -3.91 10.73 -13.92
C ILE A 173 -5.20 10.81 -14.75
N GLU A 174 -6.01 9.75 -14.76
CA GLU A 174 -7.26 9.72 -15.51
C GLU A 174 -8.34 10.65 -14.93
N GLU A 175 -8.38 10.84 -13.61
CA GLU A 175 -9.40 11.66 -12.95
C GLU A 175 -9.01 13.14 -12.80
N PHE A 176 -7.76 13.42 -12.43
CA PHE A 176 -7.29 14.79 -12.15
C PHE A 176 -6.45 15.38 -13.29
N GLY A 177 -6.01 14.55 -14.23
CA GLY A 177 -5.18 14.95 -15.36
C GLY A 177 -3.68 14.88 -15.06
N PHE A 178 -2.90 14.51 -16.07
CA PHE A 178 -1.44 14.35 -15.95
C PHE A 178 -0.74 15.63 -15.49
N ASN A 179 -1.15 16.79 -15.99
CA ASN A 179 -0.58 18.10 -15.62
C ASN A 179 -0.78 18.45 -14.13
N VAL A 180 -1.71 17.80 -13.43
CA VAL A 180 -1.91 17.95 -11.98
C VAL A 180 -1.06 16.96 -11.20
N ILE A 181 -0.96 15.72 -11.68
CA ILE A 181 -0.28 14.63 -10.97
C ILE A 181 1.24 14.66 -11.15
N GLN A 182 1.72 14.96 -12.35
CA GLN A 182 3.16 14.95 -12.66
C GLN A 182 3.97 15.93 -11.80
N PRO A 183 3.56 17.20 -11.59
CA PRO A 183 4.34 18.13 -10.75
C PRO A 183 4.43 17.70 -9.28
N LYS A 184 3.50 16.86 -8.82
CA LYS A 184 3.48 16.33 -7.46
C LYS A 184 4.42 15.14 -7.28
N ILE A 185 4.48 14.25 -8.28
CA ILE A 185 5.32 13.05 -8.27
C ILE A 185 6.77 13.39 -8.63
N TYR A 186 6.99 14.13 -9.72
CA TYR A 186 8.31 14.26 -10.32
C TYR A 186 9.37 14.76 -9.33
N PRO A 187 9.15 15.81 -8.50
CA PRO A 187 10.18 16.32 -7.59
C PRO A 187 10.65 15.29 -6.54
N VAL A 188 9.82 14.31 -6.22
CA VAL A 188 10.06 13.32 -5.15
C VAL A 188 10.08 11.88 -5.66
N ARG A 189 10.03 11.66 -6.98
CA ARG A 189 9.93 10.34 -7.62
C ARG A 189 11.00 9.34 -7.17
N ASP A 190 12.14 9.84 -6.70
CA ASP A 190 13.24 9.05 -6.19
C ASP A 190 12.87 8.23 -4.95
N CYS A 191 11.78 8.57 -4.25
CA CYS A 191 11.25 7.78 -3.14
C CYS A 191 10.74 6.39 -3.57
N ASP A 192 10.54 6.15 -4.87
CA ASP A 192 10.19 4.83 -5.40
C ASP A 192 10.88 4.54 -6.73
N LYS A 193 11.54 3.38 -6.82
CA LYS A 193 12.30 3.01 -8.02
C LYS A 193 11.42 2.75 -9.25
N SER A 194 10.25 2.16 -9.08
CA SER A 194 9.31 1.88 -10.17
C SER A 194 8.70 3.18 -10.69
N ILE A 195 8.23 4.06 -9.80
CA ILE A 195 7.70 5.37 -10.15
C ILE A 195 8.79 6.25 -10.80
N LYS A 196 10.02 6.25 -10.27
CA LYS A 196 11.16 6.92 -10.91
C LYS A 196 11.40 6.43 -12.35
N MET A 197 11.33 5.12 -12.57
CA MET A 197 11.51 4.53 -13.90
C MET A 197 10.37 4.95 -14.85
N ILE A 198 9.13 4.95 -14.36
CA ILE A 198 7.93 5.29 -15.13
C ILE A 198 7.90 6.79 -15.53
N PHE A 199 8.19 7.69 -14.58
CA PHE A 199 8.15 9.15 -14.78
C PHE A 199 9.45 9.73 -15.37
N GLY A 200 10.51 8.92 -15.45
CA GLY A 200 11.79 9.28 -16.05
C GLY A 200 12.87 9.72 -15.05
N TYR A 201 14.13 9.53 -15.44
CA TYR A 201 15.30 9.81 -14.58
C TYR A 201 15.75 11.27 -14.63
N SER A 202 15.98 11.81 -15.83
CA SER A 202 16.54 13.16 -16.04
C SER A 202 15.67 14.03 -16.94
N ILE A 203 14.88 13.38 -17.80
CA ILE A 203 13.93 13.99 -18.70
C ILE A 203 12.56 13.49 -18.26
N GLU A 204 11.63 14.41 -18.10
CA GLU A 204 10.24 14.09 -17.80
C GLU A 204 9.65 13.24 -18.92
N ALA A 205 9.06 12.11 -18.57
CA ALA A 205 8.31 11.29 -19.53
C ALA A 205 6.99 12.00 -19.92
N LEU A 206 6.59 11.82 -21.18
CA LEU A 206 5.31 12.32 -21.69
C LEU A 206 4.15 11.52 -21.11
N GLU A 207 2.96 12.11 -21.05
CA GLU A 207 1.74 11.50 -20.50
C GLU A 207 1.48 10.10 -21.07
N ASP A 208 1.47 9.96 -22.39
CA ASP A 208 1.20 8.67 -23.06
C ASP A 208 2.19 7.60 -22.63
N THR A 209 3.48 7.94 -22.53
CA THR A 209 4.53 7.04 -22.09
C THR A 209 4.35 6.64 -20.62
N VAL A 210 3.98 7.58 -19.75
CA VAL A 210 3.71 7.29 -18.33
C VAL A 210 2.52 6.34 -18.21
N LYS A 211 1.41 6.61 -18.91
CA LYS A 211 0.22 5.76 -18.87
C LYS A 211 0.50 4.36 -19.42
N GLU A 212 1.21 4.24 -20.55
CA GLU A 212 1.59 2.96 -21.13
C GLU A 212 2.48 2.14 -20.18
N ASN A 213 3.47 2.78 -19.54
CA ASN A 213 4.34 2.12 -18.59
C ASN A 213 3.60 1.67 -17.31
N LEU A 214 2.68 2.50 -16.79
CA LEU A 214 1.82 2.13 -15.66
C LEU A 214 0.94 0.92 -16.01
N GLN A 215 0.27 0.96 -17.17
CA GLN A 215 -0.57 -0.16 -17.65
C GLN A 215 0.25 -1.44 -17.84
N THR A 216 1.46 -1.33 -18.37
CA THR A 216 2.38 -2.46 -18.53
C THR A 216 2.77 -3.06 -17.18
N GLU A 217 3.16 -2.22 -16.21
CA GLU A 217 3.50 -2.68 -14.86
C GLU A 217 2.30 -3.34 -14.18
N ILE A 218 1.10 -2.75 -14.26
CA ILE A 218 -0.14 -3.35 -13.73
C ILE A 218 -0.42 -4.71 -14.37
N LYS A 219 -0.22 -4.84 -15.69
CA LYS A 219 -0.40 -6.12 -16.39
C LYS A 219 0.58 -7.18 -15.90
N ILE A 220 1.84 -6.82 -15.70
CA ILE A 220 2.86 -7.72 -15.11
C ILE A 220 2.43 -8.13 -13.70
N LEU A 221 2.03 -7.18 -12.85
CA LEU A 221 1.59 -7.48 -11.50
C LEU A 221 0.40 -8.42 -11.47
N ARG A 222 -0.59 -8.26 -12.35
CA ARG A 222 -1.72 -9.21 -12.46
C ARG A 222 -1.26 -10.63 -12.79
N GLN A 223 -0.30 -10.77 -13.71
CA GLN A 223 0.25 -12.08 -14.04
C GLN A 223 0.94 -12.75 -12.85
N GLU A 224 1.55 -11.95 -11.97
CA GLU A 224 2.27 -12.42 -10.79
C GLU A 224 1.38 -12.61 -9.54
N THR A 225 0.23 -11.95 -9.49
CA THR A 225 -0.63 -11.87 -8.29
C THR A 225 -2.04 -12.43 -8.50
N ALA A 226 -2.27 -13.10 -9.64
CA ALA A 226 -3.57 -13.65 -10.03
C ALA A 226 -4.70 -12.60 -9.95
N ASN A 227 -5.79 -12.91 -9.26
CA ASN A 227 -6.97 -12.05 -9.20
C ASN A 227 -6.99 -11.09 -7.99
N LEU A 228 -5.91 -11.00 -7.21
CA LEU A 228 -5.88 -10.15 -6.02
C LEU A 228 -6.15 -8.66 -6.32
N LEU A 229 -5.64 -8.18 -7.46
CA LEU A 229 -5.75 -6.76 -7.82
C LEU A 229 -7.16 -6.38 -8.25
N TYR A 230 -7.66 -5.26 -7.70
CA TYR A 230 -8.92 -4.63 -8.08
C TYR A 230 -9.03 -4.53 -9.61
N PRO A 231 -10.18 -4.83 -10.24
CA PRO A 231 -10.32 -5.04 -11.69
C PRO A 231 -10.17 -3.78 -12.58
N TYR A 232 -9.30 -2.83 -12.23
CA TYR A 232 -8.94 -1.64 -13.00
C TYR A 232 -7.50 -1.73 -13.54
N PRO A 233 -7.16 -1.22 -14.74
CA PRO A 233 -8.01 -0.49 -15.69
C PRO A 233 -8.82 -1.35 -16.66
N ASN A 234 -8.66 -2.67 -16.64
CA ASN A 234 -9.25 -3.58 -17.62
C ASN A 234 -10.64 -4.12 -17.19
N SER A 235 -11.49 -3.26 -16.62
CA SER A 235 -12.86 -3.60 -16.22
C SER A 235 -13.76 -3.82 -17.43
#